data_AF-A0A524PFI1-F1
#
_entry.id   AF-A0A524PFI1-F1
#
_cell.length_a   1.000
_cell.length_b   1.000
_cell.length_c   1.000
_cell.angle_alpha   90.00
_cell.angle_beta   90.00
_cell.angle_gamma   90.00
#
_symmetry.space_group_name_H-M   'P 1'
#
loop_
_entity.id
_entity.type
_entity.pdbx_description
1 polymer ?
#
loop_
_entity_poly.entity_id
_entity_poly.type
_entity_poly.pdbx_seq_one_letter_code
_entity_poly.pdbx_strand_id
1 'polypeptide(L)'
;MQQREQLATRLGFLLVSAGCAVGLGNIWRFSYVTGENGGGAFVVIYLIFLAILGFPVMVMEFAMGRAAQKNLAGAMTALEPKGSKW
;
A
#
# COMPACT_ATOMS: atom_id res chain seq x y z
N MET A 1 -15.14 -25.26 1.25
CA MET A 1 -14.52 -23.94 0.96
C MET A 1 -15.25 -22.90 1.79
N GLN A 2 -14.59 -22.23 2.74
CA GLN A 2 -15.22 -21.13 3.48
C GLN A 2 -15.47 -19.96 2.51
N GLN A 3 -16.69 -19.44 2.50
CA GLN A 3 -17.08 -18.31 1.66
C GLN A 3 -16.43 -17.05 2.22
N ARG A 4 -15.59 -16.37 1.42
CA ARG A 4 -14.96 -15.12 1.84
C ARG A 4 -16.01 -14.02 1.89
N GLU A 5 -16.04 -13.30 3.01
CA GLU A 5 -16.83 -12.09 3.12
C GLU A 5 -16.25 -11.02 2.19
N GLN A 6 -17.12 -10.47 1.33
CA GLN A 6 -16.79 -9.38 0.43
C GLN A 6 -17.44 -8.11 0.96
N LEU A 7 -16.73 -6.99 0.85
CA LEU A 7 -17.31 -5.69 1.19
C LEU A 7 -18.43 -5.37 0.20
N ALA A 8 -19.58 -4.98 0.74
CA ALA A 8 -20.81 -4.75 -0.03
C ALA A 8 -20.68 -3.66 -1.10
N THR A 9 -19.79 -2.68 -0.92
CA THR A 9 -19.67 -1.53 -1.82
C THR A 9 -18.21 -1.19 -2.12
N ARG A 10 -17.91 -0.89 -3.40
CA ARG A 10 -16.59 -0.41 -3.85
C ARG A 10 -16.14 0.86 -3.12
N LEU A 11 -17.07 1.77 -2.84
CA LEU A 11 -16.82 2.96 -2.04
C LEU A 11 -16.46 2.61 -0.60
N GLY A 12 -17.14 1.64 0.00
CA GLY A 12 -16.82 1.15 1.35
C GLY A 12 -15.40 0.57 1.40
N PHE A 13 -15.01 -0.22 0.40
CA PHE A 13 -13.65 -0.72 0.28
C PHE A 13 -12.61 0.40 0.15
N LEU A 14 -12.88 1.41 -0.68
CA LEU A 14 -11.99 2.55 -0.88
C LEU A 14 -11.82 3.36 0.40
N LEU A 15 -12.91 3.65 1.10
CA LEU A 15 -12.90 4.42 2.35
C LEU A 15 -12.17 3.69 3.49
N VAL A 16 -12.42 2.39 3.65
CA VAL A 16 -11.68 1.57 4.63
C VAL A 16 -10.19 1.55 4.31
N SER A 17 -9.83 1.32 3.04
CA SER A 17 -8.43 1.31 2.61
C SER A 17 -7.75 2.67 2.80
N ALA A 18 -8.44 3.78 2.49
CA ALA A 18 -7.95 5.13 2.71
C ALA A 18 -7.78 5.43 4.21
N GLY A 19 -8.73 5.00 5.05
CA GLY A 19 -8.64 5.12 6.51
C GLY A 19 -7.46 4.35 7.09
N CYS A 20 -7.14 3.17 6.56
CA CYS A 20 -5.94 2.42 6.96
C CYS A 20 -4.64 3.07 6.47
N ALA A 21 -4.65 3.74 5.32
CA ALA A 21 -3.47 4.39 4.76
C ALA A 21 -3.12 5.73 5.43
N VAL A 22 -4.12 6.47 5.92
CA VAL A 22 -3.92 7.77 6.57
C VAL A 22 -3.76 7.60 8.08
N GLY A 23 -2.52 7.75 8.58
CA GLY A 23 -2.21 7.70 10.02
C GLY A 23 -1.67 9.01 10.59
N LEU A 24 -1.57 9.10 11.92
CA LEU A 24 -1.02 10.25 12.65
C LEU A 24 0.37 10.68 12.14
N GLY A 25 1.19 9.71 11.72
CA GLY A 25 2.51 9.96 11.16
C GLY A 25 2.49 10.82 9.89
N ASN A 26 1.45 10.71 9.06
CA ASN A 26 1.33 11.51 7.84
C ASN A 26 0.96 12.98 8.12
N ILE A 27 0.43 13.28 9.30
CA ILE A 27 0.04 14.65 9.68
C ILE A 27 1.20 15.35 10.39
N TRP A 28 1.80 14.72 11.41
CA TRP A 28 2.79 15.40 12.23
C TRP A 28 4.23 15.21 11.72
N ARG A 29 4.63 13.98 11.38
CA ARG A 29 6.00 13.69 10.93
C ARG A 29 6.28 14.31 9.57
N PHE A 30 5.32 14.25 8.64
CA PHE A 30 5.44 14.89 7.34
C PHE A 30 5.64 16.41 7.47
N SER A 31 4.83 17.07 8.30
CA SER A 31 4.90 18.52 8.50
C SER A 31 6.23 18.95 9.14
N TYR A 32 6.70 18.19 10.14
CA TYR A 32 7.97 18.44 10.81
C TYR A 32 9.18 18.26 9.87
N VAL A 33 9.25 17.11 9.16
CA VAL A 33 10.33 16.81 8.22
C VAL A 33 10.33 17.80 7.04
N THR A 34 9.16 18.21 6.56
CA THR A 34 9.04 19.24 5.52
C THR A 34 9.54 20.59 6.03
N GLY A 35 9.19 20.98 7.26
CA GLY A 35 9.65 22.22 7.89
C GLY A 35 11.18 22.29 8.03
N GLU A 36 11.82 21.20 8.46
CA GLU A 36 13.28 21.14 8.63
C GLU A 36 14.06 21.02 7.31
N ASN A 37 13.53 20.31 6.31
CA ASN A 37 14.27 19.97 5.08
C ASN A 37 14.05 20.96 3.92
N GLY A 38 13.80 22.24 4.21
CA GLY A 38 13.67 23.27 3.18
C GLY A 38 12.25 23.46 2.63
N GLY A 39 11.22 23.09 3.41
CA GLY A 39 9.83 23.47 3.17
C GLY A 39 9.27 22.93 1.86
N GLY A 40 8.75 23.82 1.01
CA GLY A 40 8.07 23.46 -0.23
C GLY A 40 8.92 22.71 -1.25
N ALA A 41 10.24 22.94 -1.29
CA ALA A 41 11.13 22.23 -2.20
C ALA A 41 11.22 20.73 -1.86
N PHE A 42 11.21 20.39 -0.56
CA PHE A 42 11.16 19.01 -0.09
C PHE A 42 9.87 18.30 -0.52
N VAL A 43 8.73 18.99 -0.49
CA VAL A 43 7.44 18.41 -0.92
C VAL A 43 7.48 17.98 -2.38
N VAL A 44 8.06 18.79 -3.26
CA VAL A 44 8.16 18.46 -4.69
C VAL A 44 9.00 17.20 -4.90
N ILE A 45 10.17 17.13 -4.26
CA ILE A 45 11.03 15.94 -4.31
C ILE A 45 10.32 14.72 -3.72
N TYR A 46 9.66 14.88 -2.58
CA TYR A 46 8.86 13.83 -1.93
C TYR A 46 7.77 13.29 -2.86
N LEU A 47 7.02 14.16 -3.56
CA LEU A 47 5.99 13.73 -4.50
C LEU A 47 6.57 12.98 -5.71
N ILE A 48 7.74 13.37 -6.20
CA ILE A 48 8.43 12.66 -7.28
C ILE A 48 8.80 11.24 -6.82
N PHE A 49 9.45 11.10 -5.65
CA PHE A 49 9.79 9.79 -5.10
C PHE A 49 8.54 8.96 -4.77
N LEU A 50 7.47 9.58 -4.27
CA LEU A 50 6.19 8.91 -4.01
C LEU A 50 5.58 8.37 -5.31
N ALA A 51 5.63 9.13 -6.40
CA ALA A 51 5.13 8.69 -7.70
C ALA A 51 6.00 7.58 -8.32
N ILE A 52 7.32 7.67 -8.17
CA ILE A 52 8.25 6.69 -8.78
C ILE A 52 8.37 5.41 -7.97
N LEU A 53 8.27 5.46 -6.64
CA LEU A 53 8.44 4.30 -5.77
C LEU A 53 7.12 3.87 -5.14
N GLY A 54 6.39 4.82 -4.53
CA GLY A 54 5.14 4.51 -3.82
C GLY A 54 4.04 3.99 -4.74
N PHE A 55 3.82 4.65 -5.87
CA PHE A 55 2.79 4.24 -6.83
C PHE A 55 3.01 2.84 -7.41
N PRO A 56 4.18 2.48 -7.97
CA PRO A 56 4.37 1.14 -8.51
C PRO A 56 4.36 0.06 -7.43
N VAL A 57 4.89 0.32 -6.23
CA VAL A 57 4.79 -0.63 -5.11
C VAL A 57 3.33 -0.87 -4.72
N MET A 58 2.52 0.18 -4.63
CA MET A 58 1.10 0.06 -4.34
C MET A 58 0.37 -0.74 -5.43
N VAL A 59 0.65 -0.49 -6.71
CA VAL A 59 0.08 -1.26 -7.83
C VAL A 59 0.51 -2.73 -7.76
N MET A 60 1.78 -3.00 -7.41
CA MET A 60 2.28 -4.37 -7.23
C MET A 60 1.53 -5.11 -6.12
N GLU A 61 1.36 -4.48 -4.95
CA GLU A 61 0.62 -5.05 -3.81
C GLU A 61 -0.85 -5.34 -4.18
N PHE A 62 -1.51 -4.42 -4.88
CA PHE A 62 -2.88 -4.64 -5.37
C PHE A 62 -2.94 -5.78 -6.40
N ALA A 63 -2.01 -5.85 -7.35
CA ALA A 63 -1.94 -6.92 -8.34
C ALA A 63 -1.70 -8.28 -7.67
N MET A 64 -0.77 -8.35 -6.71
CA MET A 64 -0.45 -9.56 -5.96
C MET A 64 -1.64 -10.04 -5.12
N GLY A 65 -2.31 -9.14 -4.41
CA GLY A 65 -3.53 -9.45 -3.65
C GLY A 65 -4.68 -9.94 -4.53
N ARG A 66 -4.82 -9.38 -5.74
CA ARG A 66 -5.82 -9.80 -6.73
C ARG A 66 -5.49 -11.15 -7.37
N ALA A 67 -4.21 -11.44 -7.62
CA ALA A 67 -3.76 -12.72 -8.20
C ALA A 67 -3.83 -13.87 -7.18
N ALA A 68 -3.34 -13.66 -5.96
CA ALA A 68 -3.28 -14.71 -4.97
C ALA A 68 -4.65 -15.00 -4.32
N GLN A 69 -5.50 -13.98 -4.15
CA GLN A 69 -6.76 -14.06 -3.39
C GLN A 69 -6.59 -14.85 -2.06
N LYS A 70 -5.46 -14.65 -1.39
CA LYS A 70 -5.08 -15.30 -0.13
C LYS A 70 -4.42 -14.25 0.79
N ASN A 71 -4.29 -14.56 2.08
CA ASN A 71 -3.50 -13.73 3.00
C ASN A 71 -2.04 -13.74 2.56
N LEU A 72 -1.25 -12.74 2.96
CA LEU A 72 0.18 -12.57 2.61
C LEU A 72 0.98 -13.89 2.66
N ALA A 73 0.90 -14.64 3.77
CA ALA A 73 1.56 -15.94 3.89
C ALA A 73 1.09 -16.96 2.84
N GLY A 74 -0.22 -17.05 2.59
CA GLY A 74 -0.78 -17.93 1.56
C GLY A 74 -0.58 -17.44 0.13
N ALA A 75 -0.31 -16.14 -0.05
CA ALA A 75 0.03 -15.53 -1.33
C ALA A 75 1.47 -15.83 -1.71
N MET A 76 2.41 -15.70 -0.75
CA MET A 76 3.79 -16.14 -0.93
C MET A 76 3.83 -17.60 -1.37
N THR A 77 3.24 -18.53 -0.59
CA THR A 77 3.28 -19.96 -0.92
C THR A 77 2.55 -20.32 -2.22
N ALA A 78 1.56 -19.52 -2.66
CA ALA A 78 0.82 -19.79 -3.90
C ALA A 78 1.48 -19.22 -5.15
N LEU A 79 2.22 -18.11 -5.01
CA LEU A 79 2.96 -17.46 -6.09
C LEU A 79 4.41 -17.97 -6.18
N GLU A 80 4.88 -18.69 -5.17
CA GLU A 80 6.18 -19.35 -5.16
C GLU A 80 6.24 -20.46 -6.24
N PRO A 81 7.23 -20.44 -7.14
CA PRO A 81 7.41 -21.51 -8.11
C PRO A 81 7.78 -22.81 -7.38
N LYS A 82 7.15 -23.93 -7.78
CA LYS A 82 7.38 -25.25 -7.16
C LYS A 82 8.88 -25.60 -7.15
N GLY A 83 9.51 -25.53 -5.97
CA GLY A 83 10.90 -25.92 -5.75
C GLY A 83 11.86 -24.82 -5.27
N SER A 84 11.40 -23.57 -5.11
CA SER A 84 12.20 -22.54 -4.44
C SER A 84 12.13 -22.69 -2.92
N LYS A 85 13.21 -22.37 -2.19
CA LYS A 85 13.26 -22.31 -0.71
C LYS A 85 13.47 -20.87 -0.26
N TRP A 86 12.65 -19.95 -0.76
CA TRP A 86 12.70 -18.53 -0.44
C TRP A 86 11.31 -18.01 -0.14
#